data_AF-A0A7G5IJL1-F1
#
_entry.id   AF-A0A7G5IJL1-F1
#
_cell.length_a   1.000
_cell.length_b   1.000
_cell.length_c   1.000
_cell.angle_alpha   90.00
_cell.angle_beta   90.00
_cell.angle_gamma   90.00
#
_symmetry.space_group_name_H-M   'P 1'
#
loop_
_entity.id
_entity.type
_entity.pdbx_description
1 polymer ?
#
loop_
_entity_poly.entity_id
_entity_poly.type
_entity_poly.pdbx_seq_one_letter_code
_entity_poly.pdbx_strand_id
1 'polypeptide(L)' 'MRTTVTLDDRLIERAAVYSGLKEKSAVINEALRSYVAWQAGLRLAALGGTMPDLEITPRKRPWDEFGADSEPFA' A
#
# COMPACT_ATOMS: atom_id res chain seq x y z
N MET A 1 15.42 14.10 -3.24
CA MET A 1 15.54 15.04 -4.38
C MET A 1 14.49 16.12 -4.21
N ARG A 2 14.83 17.39 -4.50
CA ARG A 2 13.85 18.50 -4.46
C ARG A 2 13.48 18.85 -5.89
N THR A 3 12.19 18.78 -6.20
CA THR A 3 11.66 19.01 -7.54
C THR A 3 10.47 19.94 -7.43
N THR A 4 10.35 20.88 -8.36
CA THR A 4 9.18 21.74 -8.48
C THR A 4 8.30 21.20 -9.60
N VAL A 5 7.04 20.94 -9.30
CA VAL A 5 6.04 20.42 -10.23
C VAL A 5 4.77 21.26 -10.11
N THR A 6 4.08 21.47 -11.22
CA THR A 6 2.79 22.17 -11.24
C THR A 6 1.68 21.14 -11.04
N LEU A 7 0.84 21.32 -10.03
CA LEU A 7 -0.31 20.45 -9.73
C LEU A 7 -1.57 21.28 -9.51
N ASP A 8 -2.72 20.65 -9.74
CA ASP A 8 -4.02 21.21 -9.37
C ASP A 8 -4.17 21.25 -7.83
N ASP A 9 -4.28 22.46 -7.29
CA ASP A 9 -4.46 22.70 -5.86
C ASP A 9 -5.72 22.05 -5.31
N ARG A 10 -6.83 22.00 -6.08
CA ARG A 10 -8.08 21.36 -5.65
C ARG A 10 -7.93 19.84 -5.55
N LEU A 11 -7.04 19.25 -6.35
CA LEU A 11 -6.76 17.82 -6.26
C LEU A 11 -5.93 17.51 -5.01
N ILE A 12 -4.90 18.32 -4.73
CA ILE A 12 -4.07 18.18 -3.53
C ILE A 12 -4.88 18.39 -2.26
N GLU A 13 -5.77 19.39 -2.23
CA GLU A 13 -6.62 19.65 -1.08
C GLU A 13 -7.57 18.48 -0.79
N ARG A 14 -8.25 17.96 -1.82
CA ARG A 14 -9.09 16.77 -1.66
C ARG A 14 -8.29 15.56 -1.18
N ALA A 15 -7.12 15.31 -1.79
CA ALA A 15 -6.26 14.20 -1.39
C ALA A 15 -5.79 14.33 0.07
N ALA A 16 -5.46 15.54 0.53
CA ALA A 16 -5.11 15.81 1.93
C ALA A 16 -6.29 15.51 2.88
N VAL A 17 -7.50 15.95 2.52
CA VAL A 17 -8.72 15.69 3.32
C VAL A 17 -9.00 14.19 3.43
N TYR A 18 -8.93 13.44 2.32
CA TYR A 18 -9.22 12.01 2.32
C TYR A 18 -8.11 11.15 2.95
N SER A 19 -6.84 11.55 2.81
CA SER A 19 -5.71 10.82 3.39
C SER A 19 -5.45 11.16 4.86
N GLY A 20 -5.99 12.28 5.37
CA GLY A 20 -5.68 12.80 6.71
C GLY A 20 -4.26 13.39 6.83
N LEU A 21 -3.52 13.49 5.73
CA LEU A 21 -2.16 14.00 5.72
C LEU A 21 -2.15 15.53 5.65
N LYS A 22 -1.40 16.15 6.56
CA LYS A 22 -1.32 17.62 6.68
C LYS A 22 -0.33 18.26 5.71
N GLU A 23 0.73 17.53 5.36
CA GLU A 23 1.80 18.06 4.51
C GLU A 23 1.57 17.71 3.03
N LYS A 24 1.66 18.71 2.13
CA LYS A 24 1.56 18.49 0.68
C LYS A 24 2.59 17.47 0.17
N SER A 25 3.81 17.52 0.70
CA SER A 25 4.87 16.54 0.40
C SER A 25 4.50 15.11 0.82
N ALA A 26 3.85 14.94 1.97
CA ALA A 26 3.39 13.64 2.43
C ALA A 26 2.30 13.08 1.50
N VAL A 27 1.31 13.90 1.13
CA VAL A 27 0.25 13.52 0.18
C VAL A 27 0.83 13.06 -1.16
N ILE A 28 1.79 13.80 -1.71
CA ILE A 28 2.41 13.46 -2.99
C ILE A 28 3.21 12.16 -2.90
N ASN A 29 4.02 12.00 -1.84
CA ASN A 29 4.79 10.77 -1.65
C ASN A 29 3.89 9.55 -1.50
N GLU A 30 2.80 9.68 -0.73
CA GLU A 30 1.85 8.59 -0.53
C GLU A 30 1.11 8.24 -1.83
N ALA A 31 0.71 9.24 -2.61
CA ALA A 31 0.09 9.03 -3.92
C ALA A 31 1.03 8.26 -4.87
N LEU A 32 2.31 8.60 -4.89
CA LEU A 32 3.31 7.89 -5.71
C LEU A 32 3.54 6.46 -5.23
N ARG A 33 3.66 6.23 -3.92
CA ARG A 33 3.80 4.88 -3.33
C ARG A 33 2.59 4.02 -3.68
N SER A 34 1.38 4.55 -3.48
CA SER A 34 0.13 3.89 -3.80
C SER A 34 0.02 3.57 -5.30
N TYR A 35 0.41 4.50 -6.17
CA TYR A 35 0.41 4.28 -7.62
C TYR A 35 1.39 3.17 -8.05
N VAL A 36 2.59 3.15 -7.47
CA VAL A 36 3.58 2.09 -7.75
C VAL A 36 3.06 0.72 -7.30
N ALA A 37 2.47 0.64 -6.10
CA ALA A 37 1.89 -0.60 -5.59
C ALA A 37 0.77 -1.12 -6.51
N TRP A 38 -0.11 -0.22 -6.96
CA TRP A 38 -1.18 -0.55 -7.91
C TRP A 38 -0.64 -1.11 -9.22
N GLN A 39 0.36 -0.44 -9.83
CA GLN A 39 0.98 -0.89 -11.07
C GLN A 39 1.73 -2.22 -10.92
N ALA A 40 2.38 -2.44 -9.77
CA ALA A 40 3.00 -3.71 -9.45
C ALA A 40 1.96 -4.84 -9.38
N GLY A 41 0.82 -4.60 -8.72
CA GLY A 41 -0.30 -5.54 -8.67
C GLY A 41 -0.84 -5.89 -10.06
N LEU A 42 -1.04 -4.90 -10.92
CA LEU A 42 -1.46 -5.13 -12.31
C LEU A 42 -0.46 -5.98 -13.10
N ARG A 43 0.84 -5.72 -12.94
CA ARG A 43 1.89 -6.52 -13.59
C ARG A 43 1.91 -7.95 -13.06
N LEU A 44 1.76 -8.15 -11.76
CA LEU A 44 1.67 -9.48 -11.16
C LEU A 44 0.43 -10.24 -11.66
N ALA A 45 -0.72 -9.57 -11.74
CA ALA A 45 -1.93 -10.17 -12.30
C ALA A 45 -1.75 -10.55 -13.77
N ALA A 46 -1.09 -9.70 -14.56
CA ALA A 46 -0.79 -9.96 -15.98
C ALA A 46 0.16 -11.14 -16.19
N LEU A 47 1.02 -11.46 -15.22
CA LEU A 47 1.84 -12.67 -15.26
C LEU A 47 1.00 -13.95 -15.14
N GLY A 48 -0.26 -13.90 -14.72
CA GLY A 48 -1.22 -15.00 -14.93
C GLY A 48 -0.78 -16.40 -14.44
N GLY A 49 0.09 -16.48 -13.42
CA GLY A 49 0.61 -17.76 -12.95
C GLY A 49 1.70 -18.38 -13.85
N THR A 50 2.47 -17.57 -14.59
CA THR A 50 3.64 -18.00 -15.39
C THR A 50 4.74 -18.70 -14.60
N MET A 51 4.56 -18.94 -13.30
CA MET A 51 5.46 -19.70 -12.44
C MET A 51 4.71 -20.97 -11.97
N PRO A 52 4.60 -22.00 -12.84
CA PRO A 52 3.84 -23.22 -12.55
C PRO A 52 4.44 -24.04 -11.40
N ASP A 53 5.75 -23.94 -11.19
CA ASP A 53 6.48 -24.63 -10.12
C ASP A 53 6.61 -23.78 -8.84
N LEU A 54 5.80 -22.72 -8.71
CA LEU A 54 5.82 -21.88 -7.51
C LEU A 54 5.29 -22.68 -6.31
N GLU A 55 6.16 -23.00 -5.36
CA GLU A 55 5.75 -23.52 -4.06
C GLU A 55 5.07 -22.42 -3.24
N ILE A 56 3.79 -22.60 -2.93
CA ILE A 56 3.01 -21.65 -2.13
C ILE A 56 3.50 -21.71 -0.68
N THR A 57 4.16 -20.64 -0.21
CA THR A 57 4.50 -20.48 1.20
C THR A 57 3.25 -20.62 2.06
N PRO A 58 3.29 -21.34 3.20
CA PRO A 58 2.16 -21.45 4.12
C PRO A 58 1.60 -20.06 4.45
N ARG A 59 0.27 -19.92 4.41
CA ARG A 59 -0.39 -18.68 4.83
C ARG A 59 -0.09 -18.47 6.31
N LYS A 60 0.72 -17.45 6.62
CA LYS A 60 0.94 -17.05 8.02
C LYS A 60 -0.40 -16.64 8.62
N ARG A 61 -0.95 -17.47 9.51
CA ARG A 61 -2.08 -17.09 10.35
C ARG A 61 -1.49 -16.24 11.48
N PRO A 62 -1.90 -14.97 11.63
CA PRO A 62 -1.42 -14.13 12.73
C PRO A 62 -1.73 -14.71 14.12
N TRP A 63 -2.66 -15.68 14.19
CA TRP A 63 -3.26 -16.16 15.43
C TRP A 63 -2.54 -17.33 16.08
N ASP A 64 -1.59 -17.98 15.40
CA ASP A 64 -0.85 -19.11 15.99
C ASP A 64 0.37 -18.64 16.81
N GLU A 65 0.74 -17.36 16.71
CA GLU A 65 1.86 -16.77 17.47
C GLU A 65 1.46 -16.34 18.89
N PHE A 66 0.16 -16.10 19.12
CA PHE A 66 -0.41 -15.77 20.43
C PHE A 66 -1.28 -16.97 20.85
N GLY A 67 -0.77 -17.83 21.73
CA GLY A 67 -1.46 -19.06 22.13
C GLY A 67 -2.92 -18.83 22.55
N ALA A 68 -3.73 -19.90 22.48
CA ALA A 68 -5.19 -19.88 22.67
C ALA A 68 -5.69 -19.22 23.98
N ASP A 69 -4.79 -18.94 24.92
CA ASP A 69 -5.06 -18.34 26.22
C ASP A 69 -4.74 -16.83 26.29
N SER A 70 -4.37 -16.20 25.17
CA SER A 70 -4.10 -14.76 25.13
C SER A 70 -5.33 -13.98 24.69
N GLU A 71 -5.83 -13.11 25.57
CA GLU A 71 -6.86 -12.13 25.20
C GLU A 71 -6.20 -10.96 24.48
N PRO A 72 -6.44 -10.75 23.17
CA PRO A 72 -5.98 -9.55 22.53
C PRO A 72 -6.98 -8.45 22.86
N PHE A 73 -6.47 -7.27 23.26
CA PHE A 73 -7.26 -6.05 23.52
C PHE A 73 -8.05 -5.99 24.85
N ALA A 74 -7.52 -6.54 25.94
CA ALA A 74 -7.86 -6.08 27.30
C ALA A 74 -6.95 -4.93 27.74
#